data_AF-A0A497MP53-F1
#
_entry.id   AF-A0A497MP53-F1
#
_cell.length_a   1.000
_cell.length_b   1.000
_cell.length_c   1.000
_cell.angle_alpha   90.00
_cell.angle_beta   90.00
_cell.angle_gamma   90.00
#
_symmetry.space_group_name_H-M   'P 1'
#
loop_
_entity.id
_entity.type
_entity.pdbx_description
1 polymer ?
#
loop_
_entity_poly.entity_id
_entity_poly.type
_entity_poly.pdbx_seq_one_letter_code
_entity_poly.pdbx_strand_id
1 'polypeptide(L)'
;METLYQERLNRYVTAMRNEKPDRVPIRPFVAEFTAKYAGYTCQEVTHDYRRAFQAVLKCAVDFDWDAMVPNMVYVWTGLTQALGLKYYAIPGVDIPPDTPFQYLEPPEEKAFMKPDEYNMLIDDPTAFLYNVWLPRVSTEIAGGDTSSYRGKLALVKGAMAMNEYFNASNVQVERMRREAGVVSAIAGILKAPLDIIADKLRGYIGLVKDLHRQPEKVLEACEALAPHLTKVALMTADPAKNLPIGFWMHRSYVPFISMKHFEKIFWPTLRPIIEELWSHGHQVLFYAEGDWTPHLETFAELPEGSIIFHIDKTDILEAHKKLGQKFCLSGGLPNYLLSFGTPDDVRRYCKKIIDAVASDGGYIMDASAIIQSDAKVENLKAMTDFTRRYGKYENEPPRVSAESNPATPTRKSKVKPGVCIPWSVKRKEIPQITGDEGILEEIWEEIESYGYIFIWQILLSF
;
A
#
# COMPACT_ATOMS: atom_id res chain seq x y z
N MET A 1 -3.58 -27.59 8.55
CA MET A 1 -3.27 -26.22 8.12
C MET A 1 -4.43 -25.27 8.36
N GLU A 2 -5.67 -25.60 7.98
CA GLU A 2 -6.81 -24.68 8.21
C GLU A 2 -6.99 -24.23 9.67
N THR A 3 -6.90 -25.14 10.65
CA THR A 3 -6.95 -24.78 12.08
C THR A 3 -5.87 -23.75 12.45
N LEU A 4 -4.63 -23.98 12.01
CA LEU A 4 -3.51 -23.05 12.26
C LEU A 4 -3.76 -21.68 11.60
N TYR A 5 -4.31 -21.67 10.39
CA TYR A 5 -4.69 -20.42 9.71
C TYR A 5 -5.74 -19.65 10.51
N GLN A 6 -6.79 -20.31 11.00
CA GLN A 6 -7.83 -19.65 11.80
C GLN A 6 -7.28 -19.11 13.13
N GLU A 7 -6.40 -19.85 13.80
CA GLU A 7 -5.72 -19.39 15.01
C GLU A 7 -4.88 -18.13 14.74
N ARG A 8 -4.11 -18.11 13.65
CA ARG A 8 -3.29 -16.96 13.23
C ARG A 8 -4.12 -15.78 12.78
N LEU A 9 -5.20 -16.02 12.04
CA LEU A 9 -6.14 -14.99 11.61
C LEU A 9 -6.81 -14.32 12.81
N ASN A 10 -7.32 -15.12 13.75
CA ASN A 10 -7.93 -14.60 14.98
C ASN A 10 -6.91 -13.77 15.78
N ARG A 11 -5.71 -14.29 16.00
CA ARG A 11 -4.61 -13.56 16.69
C ARG A 11 -4.30 -12.23 16.01
N TYR A 12 -4.20 -12.24 14.69
CA TYR A 12 -3.84 -11.05 13.92
C TYR A 12 -4.94 -9.99 13.96
N VAL A 13 -6.20 -10.38 13.67
CA VAL A 13 -7.35 -9.47 13.67
C VAL A 13 -7.64 -8.91 15.06
N THR A 14 -7.55 -9.73 16.11
CA THR A 14 -7.71 -9.26 17.50
C THR A 14 -6.66 -8.20 17.84
N ALA A 15 -5.38 -8.41 17.52
CA ALA A 15 -4.36 -7.38 17.73
C ALA A 15 -4.67 -6.10 16.95
N MET A 16 -5.04 -6.21 15.66
CA MET A 16 -5.35 -5.04 14.82
C MET A 16 -6.53 -4.22 15.35
N ARG A 17 -7.49 -4.84 16.04
CA ARG A 17 -8.60 -4.16 16.73
C ARG A 17 -8.19 -3.49 18.03
N ASN A 18 -6.90 -3.43 18.32
CA ASN A 18 -6.33 -2.97 19.57
C ASN A 18 -6.75 -3.80 20.80
N GLU A 19 -7.09 -5.07 20.59
CA GLU A 19 -7.46 -6.01 21.65
C GLU A 19 -6.26 -6.92 22.01
N LYS A 20 -6.43 -7.74 23.05
CA LYS A 20 -5.41 -8.69 23.53
C LYS A 20 -5.65 -10.09 22.94
N PRO A 21 -4.81 -10.56 21.98
CA PRO A 21 -4.91 -11.92 21.43
C PRO A 21 -4.29 -12.96 22.38
N ASP A 22 -4.12 -14.21 21.93
CA ASP A 22 -3.49 -15.28 22.73
C ASP A 22 -1.97 -15.10 22.92
N ARG A 23 -1.31 -14.41 22.00
CA ARG A 23 0.11 -14.01 22.03
C ARG A 23 0.38 -12.92 21.00
N VAL A 24 1.51 -12.21 21.13
CA VAL A 24 1.96 -11.19 20.18
C VAL A 24 2.06 -11.80 18.77
N PRO A 25 1.29 -11.29 17.80
CA PRO A 25 1.44 -11.70 16.41
C PRO A 25 2.77 -11.22 15.80
N ILE A 26 3.29 -11.98 14.84
CA ILE A 26 4.50 -11.67 14.08
C ILE A 26 4.12 -11.56 12.61
N ARG A 27 4.37 -10.38 12.05
CA ARG A 27 4.06 -10.06 10.64
C ARG A 27 5.23 -9.25 10.10
N PRO A 28 6.25 -9.86 9.49
CA PRO A 28 7.35 -9.10 8.91
C PRO A 28 7.07 -8.76 7.44
N PHE A 29 7.29 -7.50 7.05
CA PHE A 29 7.33 -7.14 5.62
C PHE A 29 8.66 -7.54 4.99
N VAL A 30 8.77 -8.77 4.49
CA VAL A 30 9.98 -9.30 3.85
C VAL A 30 9.90 -9.20 2.32
N ALA A 31 10.74 -8.37 1.72
CA ALA A 31 10.87 -8.26 0.27
C ALA A 31 12.01 -9.16 -0.25
N GLU A 32 13.13 -8.60 -0.69
CA GLU A 32 14.27 -9.31 -1.29
C GLU A 32 14.98 -10.26 -0.30
N PHE A 33 14.69 -10.16 1.00
CA PHE A 33 15.07 -11.20 1.95
C PHE A 33 14.52 -12.58 1.56
N THR A 34 13.29 -12.65 1.05
CA THR A 34 12.68 -13.93 0.64
C THR A 34 13.49 -14.58 -0.48
N ALA A 35 13.96 -13.79 -1.45
CA ALA A 35 14.81 -14.24 -2.55
C ALA A 35 16.12 -14.83 -2.02
N LYS A 36 16.84 -14.06 -1.19
CA LYS A 36 18.08 -14.50 -0.54
C LYS A 36 17.89 -15.81 0.23
N TYR A 37 16.80 -15.92 0.99
CA TYR A 37 16.50 -17.11 1.78
C TYR A 37 16.16 -18.34 0.93
N ALA A 38 15.52 -18.13 -0.22
CA ALA A 38 15.18 -19.17 -1.18
C ALA A 38 16.31 -19.53 -2.16
N GLY A 39 17.41 -18.76 -2.16
CA GLY A 39 18.53 -18.96 -3.08
C GLY A 39 18.29 -18.38 -4.48
N TYR A 40 17.41 -17.38 -4.59
CA TYR A 40 17.19 -16.60 -5.81
C TYR A 40 17.93 -15.26 -5.76
N THR A 41 18.29 -14.73 -6.93
CA THR A 41 18.78 -13.35 -7.07
C THR A 41 17.62 -12.35 -7.07
N CYS A 42 17.92 -11.07 -6.84
CA CYS A 42 16.94 -9.98 -6.93
C CYS A 42 16.32 -9.92 -8.35
N GLN A 43 17.12 -10.13 -9.39
CA GLN A 43 16.65 -10.23 -10.77
C GLN A 43 15.59 -11.32 -10.93
N GLU A 44 15.85 -12.54 -10.45
CA GLU A 44 14.93 -13.66 -10.67
C GLU A 44 13.54 -13.40 -10.08
N VAL A 45 13.47 -12.86 -8.86
CA VAL A 45 12.17 -12.59 -8.20
C VAL A 45 11.50 -11.31 -8.71
N THR A 46 12.26 -10.33 -9.21
CA THR A 46 11.70 -9.10 -9.78
C THR A 46 11.12 -9.35 -11.19
N HIS A 47 11.77 -10.21 -11.99
CA HIS A 47 11.32 -10.55 -13.35
C HIS A 47 10.25 -11.63 -13.39
N ASP A 48 10.30 -12.60 -12.48
CA ASP A 48 9.34 -13.70 -12.41
C ASP A 48 8.64 -13.73 -11.04
N TYR A 49 7.44 -13.13 -11.00
CA TYR A 49 6.61 -13.14 -9.79
C TYR A 49 6.31 -14.55 -9.28
N ARG A 50 6.38 -15.60 -10.13
CA ARG A 50 6.15 -16.99 -9.70
C ARG A 50 7.30 -17.44 -8.80
N ARG A 51 8.54 -17.04 -9.09
CA ARG A 51 9.69 -17.29 -8.22
C ARG A 51 9.60 -16.49 -6.94
N ALA A 52 9.16 -15.23 -7.02
CA ALA A 52 8.88 -14.42 -5.82
C ALA A 52 7.84 -15.11 -4.91
N PHE A 53 6.74 -15.61 -5.47
CA PHE A 53 5.72 -16.36 -4.72
C PHE A 53 6.26 -17.65 -4.09
N GLN A 54 7.12 -18.41 -4.78
CA GLN A 54 7.76 -19.58 -4.17
C GLN A 54 8.72 -19.18 -3.03
N ALA A 55 9.45 -18.07 -3.17
CA ALA A 55 10.33 -17.56 -2.15
C ALA A 55 9.57 -17.15 -0.88
N VAL A 56 8.46 -16.43 -1.06
CA VAL A 56 7.52 -16.07 0.02
C VAL A 56 6.97 -17.32 0.70
N LEU A 57 6.50 -18.31 -0.08
CA LEU A 57 5.93 -19.52 0.47
C LEU A 57 6.96 -20.35 1.27
N LYS A 58 8.21 -20.40 0.80
CA LYS A 58 9.30 -21.03 1.55
C LYS A 58 9.49 -20.35 2.91
N CYS A 59 9.52 -19.03 2.97
CA CYS A 59 9.56 -18.31 4.24
C CYS A 59 8.33 -18.58 5.11
N ALA A 60 7.13 -18.61 4.52
CA ALA A 60 5.88 -18.89 5.22
C ALA A 60 5.85 -20.28 5.89
N VAL A 61 6.50 -21.27 5.28
CA VAL A 61 6.65 -22.63 5.82
C VAL A 61 7.76 -22.68 6.88
N ASP A 62 8.90 -22.05 6.64
CA ASP A 62 10.10 -22.19 7.46
C ASP A 62 10.10 -21.28 8.71
N PHE A 63 9.32 -20.19 8.70
CA PHE A 63 9.20 -19.27 9.82
C PHE A 63 7.79 -19.31 10.43
N ASP A 64 7.72 -19.34 11.77
CA ASP A 64 6.45 -19.27 12.50
C ASP A 64 5.91 -17.84 12.55
N TRP A 65 5.49 -17.31 11.39
CA TRP A 65 4.86 -15.99 11.24
C TRP A 65 3.34 -16.12 11.09
N ASP A 66 2.58 -15.16 11.64
CA ASP A 66 1.12 -15.19 11.58
C ASP A 66 0.61 -14.66 10.25
N ALA A 67 1.24 -13.61 9.75
CA ALA A 67 0.85 -12.94 8.52
C ALA A 67 2.07 -12.52 7.70
N MET A 68 1.92 -12.53 6.37
CA MET A 68 2.91 -12.05 5.40
C MET A 68 2.20 -11.44 4.21
N VAL A 69 2.84 -10.52 3.50
CA VAL A 69 2.30 -10.08 2.19
C VAL A 69 2.60 -11.17 1.15
N PRO A 70 1.66 -11.49 0.24
CA PRO A 70 1.86 -12.50 -0.80
C PRO A 70 3.09 -12.28 -1.68
N ASN A 71 3.50 -11.02 -1.83
CA ASN A 71 4.76 -10.62 -2.44
C ASN A 71 5.09 -9.16 -2.09
N MET A 72 6.22 -8.94 -1.40
CA MET A 72 6.77 -7.58 -1.18
C MET A 72 7.88 -7.19 -2.14
N VAL A 73 8.31 -8.08 -3.06
CA VAL A 73 9.05 -7.64 -4.25
C VAL A 73 8.03 -6.99 -5.17
N TYR A 74 7.76 -5.73 -4.87
CA TYR A 74 6.51 -5.07 -5.24
C TYR A 74 6.42 -4.79 -6.74
N VAL A 75 7.55 -4.60 -7.42
CA VAL A 75 7.60 -4.35 -8.86
C VAL A 75 7.86 -5.64 -9.63
N TRP A 76 6.94 -5.98 -10.52
CA TRP A 76 7.16 -7.01 -11.54
C TRP A 76 7.65 -6.37 -12.85
N THR A 77 8.92 -6.59 -13.19
CA THR A 77 9.54 -5.94 -14.36
C THR A 77 8.97 -6.41 -15.70
N GLY A 78 8.34 -7.58 -15.75
CA GLY A 78 7.62 -8.02 -16.96
C GLY A 78 6.47 -7.07 -17.33
N LEU A 79 5.71 -6.58 -16.34
CA LEU A 79 4.65 -5.60 -16.58
C LEU A 79 5.22 -4.22 -16.91
N THR A 80 6.25 -3.77 -16.20
CA THR A 80 6.87 -2.47 -16.47
C THR A 80 7.45 -2.41 -17.88
N GLN A 81 8.09 -3.49 -18.34
CA GLN A 81 8.58 -3.61 -19.72
C GLN A 81 7.45 -3.76 -20.74
N ALA A 82 6.36 -4.48 -20.43
CA ALA A 82 5.22 -4.60 -21.32
C ALA A 82 4.60 -3.23 -21.66
N LEU A 83 4.62 -2.32 -20.70
CA LEU A 83 4.16 -0.93 -20.82
C LEU A 83 5.27 0.06 -21.20
N GLY A 84 6.53 -0.35 -21.22
CA GLY A 84 7.68 0.54 -21.45
C GLY A 84 7.86 1.63 -20.40
N LEU A 85 7.53 1.36 -19.14
CA LEU A 85 7.66 2.35 -18.05
C LEU A 85 9.14 2.69 -17.83
N LYS A 86 9.45 3.98 -17.85
CA LYS A 86 10.85 4.48 -17.85
C LYS A 86 11.37 4.95 -16.50
N TYR A 87 10.59 4.78 -15.43
CA TYR A 87 10.91 5.27 -14.08
C TYR A 87 11.34 4.15 -13.12
N TYR A 88 11.72 2.99 -13.65
CA TYR A 88 12.39 1.93 -12.88
C TYR A 88 13.71 1.56 -13.52
N ALA A 89 14.74 1.42 -12.69
CA ALA A 89 15.95 0.70 -13.05
C ALA A 89 15.73 -0.79 -12.79
N ILE A 90 15.92 -1.59 -13.84
CA ILE A 90 15.60 -3.01 -13.88
C ILE A 90 16.86 -3.82 -13.52
N PRO A 91 16.80 -4.70 -12.49
CA PRO A 91 17.90 -5.61 -12.17
C PRO A 91 18.29 -6.49 -13.35
N GLY A 92 19.59 -6.55 -13.65
CA GLY A 92 20.15 -7.28 -14.79
C GLY A 92 20.05 -6.55 -16.14
N VAL A 93 19.45 -5.36 -16.19
CA VAL A 93 19.39 -4.50 -17.39
C VAL A 93 20.07 -3.16 -17.12
N ASP A 94 19.59 -2.43 -16.12
CA ASP A 94 20.09 -1.08 -15.77
C ASP A 94 21.01 -1.09 -14.54
N ILE A 95 20.81 -2.06 -13.65
CA ILE A 95 21.55 -2.22 -12.39
C ILE A 95 21.98 -3.68 -12.19
N PRO A 96 22.96 -3.98 -11.31
CA PRO A 96 23.42 -5.34 -11.09
C PRO A 96 22.29 -6.30 -10.69
N PRO A 97 22.38 -7.59 -11.05
CA PRO A 97 21.30 -8.56 -10.87
C PRO A 97 20.92 -8.84 -9.40
N ASP A 98 21.83 -8.60 -8.47
CA ASP A 98 21.61 -8.76 -7.02
C ASP A 98 21.20 -7.45 -6.33
N THR A 99 20.97 -6.37 -7.09
CA THR A 99 20.44 -5.11 -6.55
C THR A 99 18.92 -5.08 -6.71
N PRO A 100 18.14 -4.73 -5.66
CA PRO A 100 16.70 -4.48 -5.80
C PRO A 100 16.41 -3.41 -6.85
N PHE A 101 15.24 -3.47 -7.50
CA PHE A 101 14.82 -2.43 -8.44
C PHE A 101 14.91 -1.04 -7.78
N GLN A 102 15.20 -0.01 -8.57
CA GLN A 102 15.26 1.37 -8.05
C GLN A 102 14.23 2.24 -8.77
N TYR A 103 13.53 3.09 -8.02
CA TYR A 103 12.69 4.11 -8.61
C TYR A 103 13.56 5.26 -9.14
N LEU A 104 13.37 5.60 -10.41
CA LEU A 104 14.07 6.67 -11.11
C LEU A 104 13.18 7.90 -11.14
N GLU A 105 13.23 8.71 -10.08
CA GLU A 105 12.51 9.97 -10.02
C GLU A 105 13.00 10.89 -11.14
N PRO A 106 12.12 11.38 -12.03
CA PRO A 106 12.55 12.25 -13.12
C PRO A 106 13.07 13.58 -12.56
N PRO A 107 14.12 14.16 -13.14
CA PRO A 107 14.52 15.52 -12.78
C PRO A 107 13.39 16.51 -13.13
N GLU A 108 13.36 17.67 -12.47
CA GLU A 108 12.23 18.60 -12.51
C GLU A 108 11.81 19.00 -13.93
N GLU A 109 12.77 19.25 -14.81
CA GLU A 109 12.54 19.60 -16.21
C GLU A 109 11.88 18.47 -17.01
N LYS A 110 12.01 17.22 -16.55
CA LYS A 110 11.38 16.02 -17.11
C LYS A 110 10.24 15.46 -16.26
N ALA A 111 9.77 16.20 -15.24
CA ALA A 111 8.62 15.81 -14.44
C ALA A 111 7.41 15.46 -15.34
N PHE A 112 6.65 14.43 -14.95
CA PHE A 112 5.55 13.90 -15.73
C PHE A 112 4.33 14.83 -15.72
N MET A 113 4.20 15.66 -14.69
CA MET A 113 3.28 16.79 -14.61
C MET A 113 4.07 18.10 -14.49
N LYS A 114 3.65 19.12 -15.23
CA LYS A 114 4.21 20.47 -15.21
C LYS A 114 3.40 21.38 -14.25
N PRO A 115 4.03 22.44 -13.70
CA PRO A 115 3.39 23.28 -12.69
C PRO A 115 2.15 24.06 -13.20
N ASP A 116 1.97 24.23 -14.50
CA ASP A 116 0.83 24.88 -15.13
C ASP A 116 -0.30 23.91 -15.52
N GLU A 117 -0.12 22.59 -15.28
CA GLU A 117 -1.06 21.55 -15.69
C GLU A 117 -2.01 21.10 -14.56
N TYR A 118 -1.97 21.73 -13.38
CA TYR A 118 -2.88 21.40 -12.27
C TYR A 118 -4.35 21.45 -12.68
N ASN A 119 -4.75 22.41 -13.53
CA ASN A 119 -6.13 22.49 -14.01
C ASN A 119 -6.56 21.22 -14.77
N MET A 120 -5.67 20.65 -15.59
CA MET A 120 -5.97 19.42 -16.33
C MET A 120 -6.18 18.25 -15.37
N LEU A 121 -5.34 18.15 -14.32
CA LEU A 121 -5.48 17.13 -13.28
C LEU A 121 -6.76 17.33 -12.46
N ILE A 122 -7.08 18.56 -12.08
CA ILE A 122 -8.25 18.91 -11.26
C ILE A 122 -9.56 18.65 -12.01
N ASP A 123 -9.59 18.93 -13.31
CA ASP A 123 -10.81 18.81 -14.11
C ASP A 123 -11.19 17.36 -14.36
N ASP A 124 -10.23 16.50 -14.68
CA ASP A 124 -10.44 15.05 -14.81
C ASP A 124 -9.13 14.28 -14.53
N PRO A 125 -8.95 13.77 -13.30
CA PRO A 125 -7.75 13.02 -12.95
C PRO A 125 -7.53 11.79 -13.83
N THR A 126 -8.58 11.07 -14.21
CA THR A 126 -8.44 9.82 -14.97
C THR A 126 -8.06 10.12 -16.42
N ALA A 127 -8.69 11.13 -17.04
CA ALA A 127 -8.29 11.60 -18.36
C ALA A 127 -6.86 12.18 -18.35
N PHE A 128 -6.47 12.90 -17.30
CA PHE A 128 -5.09 13.37 -17.16
C PHE A 128 -4.09 12.21 -17.16
N LEU A 129 -4.40 11.11 -16.45
CA LEU A 129 -3.54 9.94 -16.43
C LEU A 129 -3.38 9.32 -17.83
N TYR A 130 -4.46 9.15 -18.57
CA TYR A 130 -4.41 8.56 -19.92
C TYR A 130 -3.79 9.49 -20.97
N ASN A 131 -4.12 10.77 -20.95
CA ASN A 131 -3.78 11.70 -22.03
C ASN A 131 -2.46 12.44 -21.81
N VAL A 132 -2.04 12.60 -20.56
CA VAL A 132 -0.85 13.39 -20.20
C VAL A 132 0.22 12.52 -19.55
N TRP A 133 -0.12 11.83 -18.47
CA TRP A 133 0.85 11.10 -17.67
C TRP A 133 1.37 9.85 -18.36
N LEU A 134 0.48 8.96 -18.84
CA LEU A 134 0.85 7.68 -19.43
C LEU A 134 1.78 7.82 -20.65
N PRO A 135 1.50 8.73 -21.63
CA PRO A 135 2.43 8.96 -22.74
C PRO A 135 3.77 9.55 -22.31
N ARG A 136 3.85 10.20 -21.14
CA ARG A 136 5.10 10.74 -20.61
C ARG A 136 5.92 9.70 -19.88
N VAL A 137 5.30 8.69 -19.28
CA VAL A 137 6.03 7.66 -18.52
C VAL A 137 6.39 6.42 -19.34
N SER A 138 5.71 6.19 -20.46
CA SER A 138 5.90 5.02 -21.31
C SER A 138 6.72 5.34 -22.56
N THR A 139 7.71 4.51 -22.88
CA THR A 139 8.45 4.57 -24.17
C THR A 139 7.66 3.99 -25.34
N GLU A 140 6.69 3.11 -25.06
CA GLU A 140 5.86 2.45 -26.08
C GLU A 140 4.66 3.30 -26.50
N ILE A 141 4.20 4.16 -25.60
CA ILE A 141 3.06 5.08 -25.79
C ILE A 141 3.56 6.53 -26.01
N ALA A 142 4.88 6.74 -25.95
CA ALA A 142 5.52 8.06 -26.08
C ALA A 142 5.11 8.81 -27.36
N GLY A 143 5.08 10.14 -27.26
CA GLY A 143 4.83 11.03 -28.40
C GLY A 143 3.35 11.20 -28.77
N GLY A 144 2.43 10.68 -27.96
CA GLY A 144 0.98 10.82 -28.17
C GLY A 144 0.42 9.92 -29.28
N ASP A 145 1.27 9.13 -29.96
CA ASP A 145 0.83 8.15 -30.95
C ASP A 145 0.45 6.81 -30.29
N THR A 146 -0.60 6.85 -29.48
CA THR A 146 -1.30 5.64 -28.99
C THR A 146 -1.85 4.79 -30.14
N SER A 147 -1.93 5.34 -31.35
CA SER A 147 -2.40 4.65 -32.54
C SER A 147 -1.33 3.76 -33.19
N SER A 148 -0.05 3.91 -32.79
CA SER A 148 1.03 3.06 -33.24
C SER A 148 0.79 1.59 -32.86
N TYR A 149 1.32 0.66 -33.66
CA TYR A 149 1.22 -0.78 -33.38
C TYR A 149 1.78 -1.14 -31.99
N ARG A 150 2.90 -0.51 -31.61
CA ARG A 150 3.55 -0.71 -30.32
C ARG A 150 2.74 -0.16 -29.16
N GLY A 151 2.17 1.05 -29.29
CA GLY A 151 1.30 1.65 -28.28
C GLY A 151 0.04 0.81 -28.01
N LYS A 152 -0.64 0.37 -29.08
CA LYS A 152 -1.80 -0.54 -28.96
C LYS A 152 -1.43 -1.85 -28.26
N LEU A 153 -0.30 -2.46 -28.64
CA LEU A 153 0.18 -3.68 -28.00
C LEU A 153 0.58 -3.48 -26.54
N ALA A 154 1.18 -2.34 -26.19
CA ALA A 154 1.56 -2.06 -24.81
C ALA A 154 0.35 -2.03 -23.89
N LEU A 155 -0.75 -1.39 -24.32
CA LEU A 155 -2.01 -1.37 -23.57
C LEU A 155 -2.62 -2.77 -23.43
N VAL A 156 -2.72 -3.53 -24.52
CA VAL A 156 -3.30 -4.89 -24.51
C VAL A 156 -2.48 -5.82 -23.62
N LYS A 157 -1.15 -5.89 -23.83
CA LYS A 157 -0.26 -6.74 -23.03
C LYS A 157 -0.25 -6.30 -21.58
N GLY A 158 -0.17 -4.99 -21.32
CA GLY A 158 -0.15 -4.45 -19.97
C GLY A 158 -1.40 -4.81 -19.19
N ALA A 159 -2.58 -4.64 -19.78
CA ALA A 159 -3.84 -4.99 -19.14
C ALA A 159 -3.94 -6.51 -18.87
N MET A 160 -3.61 -7.35 -19.86
CA MET A 160 -3.64 -8.81 -19.70
C MET A 160 -2.61 -9.29 -18.66
N ALA A 161 -1.40 -8.74 -18.66
CA ALA A 161 -0.36 -9.07 -17.71
C ALA A 161 -0.76 -8.66 -16.29
N MET A 162 -1.30 -7.45 -16.10
CA MET A 162 -1.80 -6.99 -14.81
C MET A 162 -2.92 -7.90 -14.28
N ASN A 163 -3.89 -8.26 -15.13
CA ASN A 163 -4.96 -9.19 -14.76
C ASN A 163 -4.42 -10.57 -14.35
N GLU A 164 -3.48 -11.12 -15.14
CA GLU A 164 -2.81 -12.39 -14.82
C GLU A 164 -2.08 -12.32 -13.47
N TYR A 165 -1.34 -11.24 -13.21
CA TYR A 165 -0.60 -11.05 -11.95
C TYR A 165 -1.53 -10.99 -10.72
N PHE A 166 -2.62 -10.23 -10.80
CA PHE A 166 -3.56 -10.12 -9.67
C PHE A 166 -4.35 -11.42 -9.46
N ASN A 167 -4.72 -12.13 -10.53
CA ASN A 167 -5.32 -13.47 -10.41
C ASN A 167 -4.34 -14.46 -9.76
N ALA A 168 -3.07 -14.44 -10.17
CA ALA A 168 -2.04 -15.28 -9.55
C ALA A 168 -1.79 -14.90 -8.08
N SER A 169 -1.93 -13.62 -7.71
CA SER A 169 -1.83 -13.16 -6.33
C SER A 169 -2.93 -13.75 -5.44
N ASN A 170 -4.17 -13.84 -5.93
CA ASN A 170 -5.26 -14.52 -5.21
C ASN A 170 -4.96 -16.01 -4.99
N VAL A 171 -4.41 -16.69 -6.00
CA VAL A 171 -3.96 -18.08 -5.86
C VAL A 171 -2.85 -18.19 -4.81
N GLN A 172 -1.90 -17.24 -4.79
CA GLN A 172 -0.82 -17.24 -3.81
C GLN A 172 -1.32 -17.06 -2.37
N VAL A 173 -2.31 -16.18 -2.14
CA VAL A 173 -2.97 -16.06 -0.83
C VAL A 173 -3.54 -17.40 -0.38
N GLU A 174 -4.23 -18.11 -1.27
CA GLU A 174 -4.81 -19.42 -0.93
C GLU A 174 -3.74 -20.49 -0.68
N ARG A 175 -2.62 -20.44 -1.40
CA ARG A 175 -1.47 -21.32 -1.14
C ARG A 175 -0.86 -21.06 0.23
N MET A 176 -0.63 -19.79 0.60
CA MET A 176 -0.14 -19.44 1.94
C MET A 176 -1.06 -19.97 3.04
N ARG A 177 -2.39 -19.89 2.85
CA ARG A 177 -3.38 -20.48 3.75
C ARG A 177 -3.27 -22.00 3.82
N ARG A 178 -3.35 -22.68 2.68
CA ARG A 178 -3.46 -24.16 2.62
C ARG A 178 -2.16 -24.87 2.96
N GLU A 179 -1.03 -24.35 2.50
CA GLU A 179 0.27 -25.00 2.59
C GLU A 179 1.05 -24.58 3.85
N ALA A 180 0.88 -23.34 4.33
CA ALA A 180 1.64 -22.80 5.46
C ALA A 180 0.78 -22.32 6.64
N GLY A 181 -0.55 -22.24 6.48
CA GLY A 181 -1.45 -21.66 7.48
C GLY A 181 -1.17 -20.18 7.77
N VAL A 182 -0.62 -19.43 6.82
CA VAL A 182 -0.24 -18.02 6.99
C VAL A 182 -1.30 -17.09 6.41
N VAL A 183 -1.57 -15.98 7.10
CA VAL A 183 -2.55 -14.97 6.72
C VAL A 183 -1.93 -13.96 5.75
N SER A 184 -2.70 -13.43 4.80
CA SER A 184 -2.24 -12.26 4.03
C SER A 184 -2.19 -11.05 4.97
N ALA A 185 -1.08 -10.32 5.01
CA ALA A 185 -0.91 -9.22 5.96
C ALA A 185 -1.72 -7.96 5.61
N ILE A 186 -2.01 -7.74 4.32
CA ILE A 186 -2.74 -6.58 3.82
C ILE A 186 -3.63 -7.00 2.65
N ALA A 187 -4.62 -6.17 2.34
CA ALA A 187 -5.40 -6.25 1.11
C ALA A 187 -5.81 -4.84 0.66
N GLY A 188 -5.51 -4.52 -0.59
CA GLY A 188 -5.77 -3.20 -1.16
C GLY A 188 -4.66 -2.20 -0.92
N ILE A 189 -4.80 -1.06 -1.60
CA ILE A 189 -3.79 0.00 -1.60
C ILE A 189 -4.43 1.38 -1.45
N LEU A 190 -3.77 2.21 -0.65
CA LEU A 190 -4.02 3.63 -0.56
C LEU A 190 -2.70 4.42 -0.73
N LYS A 191 -2.81 5.58 -1.37
CA LYS A 191 -1.80 6.63 -1.38
C LYS A 191 -2.48 7.93 -0.99
N ALA A 192 -1.79 8.80 -0.24
CA ALA A 192 -2.33 10.11 0.05
C ALA A 192 -2.34 10.98 -1.22
N PRO A 193 -3.31 11.91 -1.36
CA PRO A 193 -3.36 12.81 -2.51
C PRO A 193 -2.09 13.64 -2.69
N LEU A 194 -1.46 14.10 -1.60
CA LEU A 194 -0.22 14.88 -1.69
C LEU A 194 0.98 14.01 -2.08
N ASP A 195 1.08 12.80 -1.52
CA ASP A 195 2.16 11.86 -1.83
C ASP A 195 2.12 11.42 -3.29
N ILE A 196 0.94 11.16 -3.87
CA ILE A 196 0.86 10.72 -5.28
C ILE A 196 1.30 11.82 -6.26
N ILE A 197 1.04 13.09 -5.91
CA ILE A 197 1.57 14.23 -6.67
C ILE A 197 3.10 14.23 -6.60
N ALA A 198 3.69 14.01 -5.42
CA ALA A 198 5.14 13.97 -5.22
C ALA A 198 5.78 12.79 -5.97
N ASP A 199 5.25 11.59 -5.79
CA ASP A 199 5.88 10.35 -6.21
C ASP A 199 5.81 10.15 -7.71
N LYS A 200 4.62 10.32 -8.29
CA LYS A 200 4.32 9.82 -9.63
C LYS A 200 3.97 10.90 -10.63
N LEU A 201 3.66 12.13 -10.20
CA LEU A 201 3.25 13.21 -11.10
C LEU A 201 4.32 14.29 -11.23
N ARG A 202 4.40 15.17 -10.22
CA ARG A 202 5.16 16.43 -10.25
C ARG A 202 6.62 16.27 -9.83
N GLY A 203 6.96 15.17 -9.14
CA GLY A 203 8.24 14.98 -8.45
C GLY A 203 8.29 15.74 -7.13
N TYR A 204 9.11 15.28 -6.18
CA TYR A 204 9.20 15.86 -4.84
C TYR A 204 9.69 17.31 -4.84
N ILE A 205 10.81 17.58 -5.53
CA ILE A 205 11.34 18.95 -5.65
C ILE A 205 10.33 19.88 -6.29
N GLY A 206 9.60 19.37 -7.28
CA GLY A 206 8.53 20.07 -7.95
C GLY A 206 7.38 20.45 -7.02
N LEU A 207 6.88 19.46 -6.28
CA LEU A 207 5.81 19.65 -5.32
C LEU A 207 6.20 20.64 -4.22
N VAL A 208 7.41 20.55 -3.67
CA VAL A 208 7.87 21.48 -2.62
C VAL A 208 7.87 22.92 -3.11
N LYS A 209 8.28 23.17 -4.36
CA LYS A 209 8.20 24.51 -4.98
C LYS A 209 6.75 24.96 -5.15
N ASP A 210 5.86 24.07 -5.56
CA ASP A 210 4.45 24.38 -5.79
C ASP A 210 3.69 24.62 -4.47
N LEU A 211 4.02 23.89 -3.39
CA LEU A 211 3.54 24.15 -2.04
C LEU A 211 3.89 25.56 -1.55
N HIS A 212 5.00 26.13 -2.03
CA HIS A 212 5.36 27.52 -1.71
C HIS A 212 4.68 28.53 -2.66
N ARG A 213 4.67 28.25 -3.96
CA ARG A 213 4.27 29.22 -5.00
C ARG A 213 2.76 29.23 -5.29
N GLN A 214 2.11 28.08 -5.19
CA GLN A 214 0.71 27.88 -5.54
C GLN A 214 0.01 26.83 -4.63
N PRO A 215 0.10 26.95 -3.29
CA PRO A 215 -0.44 25.95 -2.35
C PRO A 215 -1.94 25.71 -2.50
N GLU A 216 -2.72 26.72 -2.88
CA GLU A 216 -4.16 26.60 -3.13
C GLU A 216 -4.43 25.65 -4.30
N LYS A 217 -3.60 25.71 -5.34
CA LYS A 217 -3.70 24.83 -6.51
C LYS A 217 -3.34 23.39 -6.18
N VAL A 218 -2.34 23.20 -5.32
CA VAL A 218 -1.98 21.88 -4.79
C VAL A 218 -3.15 21.31 -3.98
N LEU A 219 -3.78 22.11 -3.12
CA LEU A 219 -4.96 21.69 -2.35
C LEU A 219 -6.13 21.28 -3.26
N GLU A 220 -6.49 22.09 -4.25
CA GLU A 220 -7.56 21.75 -5.21
C GLU A 220 -7.29 20.41 -5.92
N ALA A 221 -6.03 20.15 -6.28
CA ALA A 221 -5.64 18.88 -6.89
C ALA A 221 -5.71 17.71 -5.91
N CYS A 222 -5.31 17.90 -4.65
CA CYS A 222 -5.49 16.90 -3.62
C CYS A 222 -6.98 16.58 -3.39
N GLU A 223 -7.85 17.59 -3.37
CA GLU A 223 -9.30 17.42 -3.27
C GLU A 223 -9.89 16.68 -4.48
N ALA A 224 -9.41 16.97 -5.69
CA ALA A 224 -9.84 16.26 -6.91
C ALA A 224 -9.38 14.79 -6.92
N LEU A 225 -8.18 14.49 -6.40
CA LEU A 225 -7.63 13.14 -6.33
C LEU A 225 -8.27 12.26 -5.24
N ALA A 226 -8.68 12.86 -4.11
CA ALA A 226 -9.12 12.11 -2.93
C ALA A 226 -10.27 11.10 -3.19
N PRO A 227 -11.35 11.45 -3.93
CA PRO A 227 -12.41 10.50 -4.26
C PRO A 227 -11.94 9.31 -5.12
N HIS A 228 -10.96 9.54 -6.01
CA HIS A 228 -10.40 8.49 -6.85
C HIS A 228 -9.53 7.52 -6.06
N LEU A 229 -8.68 8.05 -5.18
CA LEU A 229 -7.83 7.25 -4.29
C LEU A 229 -8.68 6.43 -3.31
N THR A 230 -9.76 7.01 -2.79
CA THR A 230 -10.74 6.29 -1.95
C THR A 230 -11.42 5.17 -2.73
N LYS A 231 -11.85 5.44 -3.96
CA LYS A 231 -12.49 4.42 -4.82
C LYS A 231 -11.55 3.26 -5.11
N VAL A 232 -10.28 3.52 -5.43
CA VAL A 232 -9.28 2.46 -5.68
C VAL A 232 -9.02 1.65 -4.42
N ALA A 233 -8.91 2.30 -3.26
CA ALA A 233 -8.77 1.61 -1.99
C ALA A 233 -9.96 0.65 -1.73
N LEU A 234 -11.21 1.11 -1.92
CA LEU A 234 -12.40 0.27 -1.77
C LEU A 234 -12.48 -0.87 -2.80
N MET A 235 -12.12 -0.61 -4.07
CA MET A 235 -12.14 -1.63 -5.13
C MET A 235 -11.13 -2.76 -4.90
N THR A 236 -10.09 -2.51 -4.09
CA THR A 236 -8.97 -3.44 -3.91
C THR A 236 -8.89 -4.00 -2.49
N ALA A 237 -9.74 -3.53 -1.58
CA ALA A 237 -9.79 -3.96 -0.19
C ALA A 237 -10.25 -5.41 -0.03
N ASP A 238 -9.97 -5.99 1.13
CA ASP A 238 -10.48 -7.31 1.50
C ASP A 238 -12.01 -7.28 1.62
N PRO A 239 -12.77 -8.02 0.79
CA PRO A 239 -14.23 -8.05 0.87
C PRO A 239 -14.73 -8.63 2.20
N ALA A 240 -13.93 -9.46 2.88
CA ALA A 240 -14.25 -9.99 4.20
C ALA A 240 -13.92 -9.01 5.34
N LYS A 241 -13.28 -7.87 5.03
CA LYS A 241 -12.96 -6.79 5.98
C LYS A 241 -12.12 -7.22 7.17
N ASN A 242 -11.32 -8.28 7.00
CA ASN A 242 -10.41 -8.79 8.04
C ASN A 242 -9.02 -8.19 7.90
N LEU A 243 -8.61 -7.82 6.68
CA LEU A 243 -7.27 -7.32 6.40
C LEU A 243 -7.27 -5.81 6.16
N PRO A 244 -6.25 -5.08 6.66
CA PRO A 244 -6.18 -3.64 6.49
C PRO A 244 -5.71 -3.27 5.08
N ILE A 245 -6.17 -2.10 4.63
CA ILE A 245 -5.70 -1.47 3.40
C ILE A 245 -4.30 -0.90 3.65
N GLY A 246 -3.34 -1.25 2.80
CA GLY A 246 -1.96 -0.77 2.94
C GLY A 246 -1.82 0.69 2.51
N PHE A 247 -1.33 1.56 3.39
CA PHE A 247 -1.03 2.96 3.11
C PHE A 247 0.43 3.29 3.42
N TRP A 248 1.23 3.50 2.38
CA TRP A 248 2.66 3.84 2.49
C TRP A 248 2.86 5.34 2.65
N MET A 249 3.45 5.76 3.76
CA MET A 249 3.58 7.17 4.17
C MET A 249 5.05 7.56 4.28
N HIS A 250 5.59 8.28 3.29
CA HIS A 250 7.05 8.52 3.22
C HIS A 250 7.48 9.94 2.87
N ARG A 251 6.58 10.82 2.36
CA ARG A 251 6.96 12.19 1.95
C ARG A 251 6.14 13.32 2.58
N SER A 252 4.98 13.03 3.14
CA SER A 252 4.10 14.07 3.68
C SER A 252 4.24 14.30 5.20
N TYR A 253 5.46 14.16 5.73
CA TYR A 253 5.79 14.47 7.12
C TYR A 253 6.91 15.52 7.24
N VAL A 254 7.24 15.91 8.47
CA VAL A 254 8.33 16.87 8.75
C VAL A 254 9.66 16.11 8.78
N PRO A 255 10.70 16.54 8.03
CA PRO A 255 10.89 17.87 7.47
C PRO A 255 10.57 18.00 5.96
N PHE A 256 10.03 16.97 5.31
CA PHE A 256 9.73 17.02 3.88
C PHE A 256 8.66 18.06 3.53
N ILE A 257 7.65 18.23 4.39
CA ILE A 257 6.71 19.35 4.35
C ILE A 257 6.65 20.05 5.71
N SER A 258 6.22 21.32 5.72
CA SER A 258 5.98 22.04 6.99
C SER A 258 4.70 21.54 7.68
N MET A 259 4.62 21.65 9.01
CA MET A 259 3.37 21.37 9.74
C MET A 259 2.19 22.21 9.22
N LYS A 260 2.45 23.45 8.78
CA LYS A 260 1.42 24.28 8.14
C LYS A 260 0.85 23.64 6.86
N HIS A 261 1.68 23.02 6.02
CA HIS A 261 1.20 22.30 4.83
C HIS A 261 0.51 20.99 5.21
N PHE A 262 0.99 20.32 6.25
CA PHE A 262 0.33 19.14 6.79
C PHE A 262 -1.11 19.47 7.24
N GLU A 263 -1.27 20.47 8.11
CA GLU A 263 -2.56 20.90 8.66
C GLU A 263 -3.52 21.47 7.61
N LYS A 264 -3.01 22.17 6.59
CA LYS A 264 -3.86 22.86 5.60
C LYS A 264 -4.14 22.07 4.33
N ILE A 265 -3.32 21.07 4.01
CA ILE A 265 -3.40 20.35 2.73
C ILE A 265 -3.45 18.84 2.94
N PHE A 266 -2.42 18.28 3.56
CA PHE A 266 -2.32 16.81 3.69
C PHE A 266 -3.46 16.25 4.56
N TRP A 267 -3.57 16.72 5.79
CA TRP A 267 -4.51 16.15 6.75
C TRP A 267 -5.98 16.36 6.36
N PRO A 268 -6.42 17.57 5.93
CA PRO A 268 -7.80 17.79 5.49
C PRO A 268 -8.21 16.95 4.28
N THR A 269 -7.26 16.50 3.46
CA THR A 269 -7.55 15.67 2.28
C THR A 269 -7.37 14.18 2.54
N LEU A 270 -6.54 13.78 3.50
CA LEU A 270 -6.36 12.38 3.90
C LEU A 270 -7.43 11.92 4.89
N ARG A 271 -7.69 12.69 5.96
CA ARG A 271 -8.60 12.27 7.04
C ARG A 271 -9.98 11.82 6.54
N PRO A 272 -10.66 12.54 5.61
CA PRO A 272 -11.95 12.09 5.09
C PRO A 272 -11.89 10.75 4.37
N ILE A 273 -10.78 10.45 3.70
CA ILE A 273 -10.55 9.14 3.05
C ILE A 273 -10.54 8.04 4.11
N ILE A 274 -9.78 8.24 5.19
CA ILE A 274 -9.67 7.25 6.27
C ILE A 274 -11.01 7.04 6.97
N GLU A 275 -11.73 8.12 7.27
CA GLU A 275 -13.06 8.05 7.89
C GLU A 275 -14.09 7.38 6.97
N GLU A 276 -14.03 7.62 5.65
CA GLU A 276 -14.88 6.94 4.67
C GLU A 276 -14.57 5.44 4.60
N LEU A 277 -13.30 5.05 4.51
CA LEU A 277 -12.87 3.64 4.53
C LEU A 277 -13.33 2.94 5.82
N TRP A 278 -13.17 3.61 6.97
CA TRP A 278 -13.64 3.10 8.26
C TRP A 278 -15.16 2.94 8.32
N SER A 279 -15.92 3.88 7.75
CA SER A 279 -17.39 3.76 7.68
C SER A 279 -17.87 2.58 6.84
N HIS A 280 -17.04 2.08 5.91
CA HIS A 280 -17.28 0.86 5.15
C HIS A 280 -16.79 -0.40 5.88
N GLY A 281 -16.18 -0.26 7.06
CA GLY A 281 -15.67 -1.33 7.91
C GLY A 281 -14.23 -1.75 7.61
N HIS A 282 -13.45 -0.93 6.89
CA HIS A 282 -12.04 -1.23 6.59
C HIS A 282 -11.10 -0.49 7.53
N GLN A 283 -10.14 -1.21 8.10
CA GLN A 283 -8.98 -0.60 8.77
C GLN A 283 -7.92 -0.18 7.75
N VAL A 284 -7.10 0.80 8.09
CA VAL A 284 -5.96 1.23 7.26
C VAL A 284 -4.64 1.02 8.01
N LEU A 285 -3.68 0.35 7.37
CA LEU A 285 -2.32 0.23 7.88
C LEU A 285 -1.54 1.48 7.47
N PHE A 286 -1.28 2.36 8.45
CA PHE A 286 -0.39 3.50 8.31
C PHE A 286 1.05 2.99 8.38
N TYR A 287 1.66 2.73 7.22
CA TYR A 287 3.07 2.39 7.11
C TYR A 287 3.91 3.66 7.20
N ALA A 288 4.16 4.12 8.43
CA ALA A 288 4.68 5.45 8.75
C ALA A 288 6.21 5.50 8.67
N GLU A 289 6.73 5.56 7.44
CA GLU A 289 8.16 5.65 7.15
C GLU A 289 8.74 6.99 7.62
N GLY A 290 9.85 6.94 8.35
CA GLY A 290 10.43 8.10 9.01
C GLY A 290 9.90 8.39 10.41
N ASP A 291 10.09 9.63 10.84
CA ASP A 291 9.74 10.11 12.18
C ASP A 291 8.46 10.95 12.13
N TRP A 292 7.36 10.34 12.55
CA TRP A 292 6.03 10.94 12.57
C TRP A 292 5.65 11.48 13.96
N THR A 293 6.60 11.57 14.90
CA THR A 293 6.39 12.13 16.25
C THR A 293 5.62 13.45 16.25
N PRO A 294 5.90 14.43 15.34
CA PRO A 294 5.18 15.70 15.31
C PRO A 294 3.69 15.60 14.95
N HIS A 295 3.25 14.46 14.39
CA HIS A 295 1.91 14.27 13.82
C HIS A 295 0.99 13.38 14.67
N LEU A 296 1.54 12.74 15.70
CA LEU A 296 0.83 11.73 16.50
C LEU A 296 -0.46 12.27 17.14
N GLU A 297 -0.48 13.52 17.59
CA GLU A 297 -1.69 14.12 18.18
C GLU A 297 -2.82 14.27 17.17
N THR A 298 -2.48 14.59 15.92
CA THR A 298 -3.45 14.71 14.84
C THR A 298 -4.01 13.34 14.45
N PHE A 299 -3.16 12.29 14.41
CA PHE A 299 -3.63 10.92 14.16
C PHE A 299 -4.52 10.39 15.29
N ALA A 300 -4.31 10.85 16.53
CA ALA A 300 -5.15 10.51 17.68
C ALA A 300 -6.63 10.94 17.50
N GLU A 301 -6.92 11.90 16.61
CA GLU A 301 -8.28 12.36 16.31
C GLU A 301 -9.12 11.35 15.53
N LEU A 302 -8.51 10.36 14.87
CA LEU A 302 -9.21 9.36 14.07
C LEU A 302 -10.13 8.47 14.94
N PRO A 303 -11.18 7.85 14.37
CA PRO A 303 -12.04 6.91 15.10
C PRO A 303 -11.23 5.75 15.69
N GLU A 304 -11.54 5.33 16.92
CA GLU A 304 -10.87 4.20 17.57
C GLU A 304 -10.89 2.93 16.71
N GLY A 305 -9.78 2.20 16.67
CA GLY A 305 -9.62 1.00 15.85
C GLY A 305 -9.51 1.23 14.35
N SER A 306 -9.66 2.46 13.84
CA SER A 306 -9.67 2.70 12.38
C SER A 306 -8.33 2.45 11.68
N ILE A 307 -7.21 2.50 12.42
CA ILE A 307 -5.87 2.33 11.86
C ILE A 307 -5.01 1.35 12.65
N ILE A 308 -4.00 0.81 11.96
CA ILE A 308 -2.82 0.22 12.56
C ILE A 308 -1.65 1.16 12.26
N PHE A 309 -0.94 1.63 13.28
CA PHE A 309 0.20 2.52 13.11
C PHE A 309 1.51 1.73 13.13
N HIS A 310 2.15 1.59 11.97
CA HIS A 310 3.43 0.90 11.82
C HIS A 310 4.60 1.88 11.95
N ILE A 311 5.51 1.60 12.88
CA ILE A 311 6.52 2.53 13.37
C ILE A 311 7.85 2.26 12.69
N ASP A 312 8.38 3.25 11.96
CA ASP A 312 9.77 3.26 11.48
C ASP A 312 10.73 3.95 12.48
N LYS A 313 10.91 5.28 12.38
CA LYS A 313 11.83 6.06 13.22
C LYS A 313 11.16 6.82 14.35
N THR A 314 9.83 6.85 14.38
CA THR A 314 9.04 7.43 15.48
C THR A 314 9.40 6.72 16.78
N ASP A 315 9.56 7.46 17.88
CA ASP A 315 9.79 6.83 19.18
C ASP A 315 8.58 5.97 19.58
N ILE A 316 8.81 4.68 19.81
CA ILE A 316 7.75 3.70 20.08
C ILE A 316 7.02 3.97 21.41
N LEU A 317 7.68 4.57 22.40
CA LEU A 317 7.06 4.89 23.68
C LEU A 317 6.15 6.11 23.55
N GLU A 318 6.57 7.13 22.81
CA GLU A 318 5.73 8.29 22.49
C GLU A 318 4.54 7.90 21.60
N ALA A 319 4.76 7.03 20.60
CA ALA A 319 3.68 6.48 19.78
C ALA A 319 2.68 5.69 20.65
N HIS A 320 3.15 4.82 21.55
CA HIS A 320 2.28 4.07 22.47
C HIS A 320 1.50 4.98 23.42
N LYS A 321 2.16 5.98 23.99
CA LYS A 321 1.53 6.96 24.87
C LYS A 321 0.40 7.74 24.17
N LYS A 322 0.59 8.14 22.91
CA LYS A 322 -0.37 8.98 22.17
C LYS A 322 -1.42 8.19 21.39
N LEU A 323 -1.08 7.01 20.87
CA LEU A 323 -1.92 6.23 19.95
C LEU A 323 -2.32 4.85 20.50
N GLY A 324 -1.51 4.24 21.37
CA GLY A 324 -1.66 2.84 21.78
C GLY A 324 -2.96 2.51 22.53
N GLN A 325 -3.64 3.50 23.10
CA GLN A 325 -4.96 3.29 23.70
C GLN A 325 -6.08 3.13 22.65
N LYS A 326 -5.92 3.73 21.47
CA LYS A 326 -6.97 3.74 20.43
C LYS A 326 -6.64 2.86 19.22
N PHE A 327 -5.37 2.57 18.99
CA PHE A 327 -4.90 1.95 17.75
C PHE A 327 -3.86 0.88 18.02
N CYS A 328 -3.93 -0.18 17.23
CA CYS A 328 -2.88 -1.17 17.19
C CYS A 328 -1.57 -0.52 16.70
N LEU A 329 -0.47 -0.83 17.38
CA LEU A 329 0.88 -0.50 16.94
C LEU A 329 1.55 -1.68 16.25
N SER A 330 2.53 -1.42 15.40
CA SER A 330 3.42 -2.45 14.87
C SER A 330 4.78 -1.89 14.51
N GLY A 331 5.77 -2.75 14.27
CA GLY A 331 7.11 -2.33 13.84
C GLY A 331 8.00 -1.85 14.99
N GLY A 332 8.92 -0.95 14.70
CA GLY A 332 9.85 -0.37 15.67
C GLY A 332 11.08 -1.21 15.99
N LEU A 333 11.22 -2.43 15.46
CA LEU A 333 12.49 -3.18 15.48
C LEU A 333 13.42 -2.68 14.35
N PRO A 334 14.54 -2.00 14.63
CA PRO A 334 15.29 -1.31 13.59
C PRO A 334 15.93 -2.27 12.58
N ASN A 335 15.81 -1.96 11.28
CA ASN A 335 16.36 -2.78 10.20
C ASN A 335 17.88 -2.97 10.33
N TYR A 336 18.62 -1.93 10.76
CA TYR A 336 20.07 -2.03 10.97
C TYR A 336 20.44 -3.13 11.98
N LEU A 337 19.56 -3.40 12.96
CA LEU A 337 19.78 -4.44 13.95
C LEU A 337 19.66 -5.84 13.31
N LEU A 338 18.70 -5.99 12.38
CA LEU A 338 18.52 -7.21 11.62
C LEU A 338 19.67 -7.45 10.63
N SER A 339 20.25 -6.40 10.07
CA SER A 339 21.36 -6.48 9.11
C SER A 339 22.73 -6.62 9.77
N PHE A 340 23.02 -5.82 10.80
CA PHE A 340 24.37 -5.72 11.39
C PHE A 340 24.47 -6.29 12.81
N GLY A 341 23.39 -6.28 13.57
CA GLY A 341 23.37 -6.76 14.95
C GLY A 341 23.63 -8.26 15.10
N THR A 342 23.78 -8.69 16.36
CA THR A 342 23.81 -10.10 16.74
C THR A 342 22.42 -10.62 17.11
N PRO A 343 22.21 -11.95 17.10
CA PRO A 343 20.97 -12.54 17.61
C PRO A 343 20.60 -12.10 19.04
N ASP A 344 21.59 -11.83 19.91
CA ASP A 344 21.35 -11.34 21.28
C ASP A 344 20.88 -9.88 21.31
N ASP A 345 21.40 -9.05 20.42
CA ASP A 345 20.95 -7.66 20.30
C ASP A 345 19.48 -7.62 19.84
N VAL A 346 19.13 -8.45 18.86
CA VAL A 346 17.74 -8.61 18.38
C VAL A 346 16.82 -9.10 19.52
N ARG A 347 17.21 -10.14 20.26
CA ARG A 347 16.44 -10.64 21.42
C ARG A 347 16.20 -9.56 22.46
N ARG A 348 17.26 -8.83 22.84
CA ARG A 348 17.19 -7.76 23.84
C ARG A 348 16.25 -6.65 23.39
N TYR A 349 16.30 -6.28 22.11
CA TYR A 349 15.43 -5.25 21.56
C TYR A 349 13.97 -5.72 21.46
N CYS A 350 13.73 -6.96 21.01
CA CYS A 350 12.39 -7.55 21.02
C CYS A 350 11.80 -7.56 22.44
N LYS A 351 12.58 -7.93 23.46
CA LYS A 351 12.16 -7.87 24.87
C LYS A 351 11.75 -6.45 25.27
N LYS A 352 12.58 -5.45 24.94
CA LYS A 352 12.31 -4.04 25.23
C LYS A 352 10.97 -3.61 24.62
N ILE A 353 10.69 -3.97 23.37
CA ILE A 353 9.41 -3.61 22.74
C ILE A 353 8.24 -4.32 23.44
N ILE A 354 8.34 -5.64 23.64
CA ILE A 354 7.25 -6.44 24.22
C ILE A 354 6.91 -5.96 25.64
N ASP A 355 7.91 -5.69 26.47
CA ASP A 355 7.73 -5.17 27.83
C ASP A 355 7.11 -3.77 27.85
N ALA A 356 7.35 -2.96 26.81
CA ALA A 356 6.99 -1.55 26.82
C ALA A 356 5.60 -1.27 26.24
N VAL A 357 5.23 -1.96 25.16
CA VAL A 357 4.04 -1.58 24.37
C VAL A 357 3.13 -2.75 24.00
N ALA A 358 3.50 -3.99 24.31
CA ALA A 358 2.73 -5.17 23.91
C ALA A 358 2.00 -5.85 25.06
N SER A 359 2.35 -5.58 26.33
CA SER A 359 1.82 -6.32 27.49
C SER A 359 0.28 -6.31 27.59
N ASP A 360 -0.36 -5.28 27.04
CA ASP A 360 -1.81 -5.11 27.05
C ASP A 360 -2.53 -5.53 25.77
N GLY A 361 -1.83 -6.16 24.83
CA GLY A 361 -2.36 -6.41 23.49
C GLY A 361 -2.05 -5.25 22.55
N GLY A 362 -2.78 -5.17 21.43
CA GLY A 362 -2.69 -4.01 20.54
C GLY A 362 -1.32 -3.79 19.88
N TYR A 363 -0.47 -4.81 19.80
CA TYR A 363 0.84 -4.73 19.17
C TYR A 363 1.14 -5.94 18.27
N ILE A 364 1.71 -5.68 17.10
CA ILE A 364 2.20 -6.70 16.15
C ILE A 364 3.72 -6.55 15.98
N MET A 365 4.46 -7.62 16.22
CA MET A 365 5.92 -7.64 16.03
C MET A 365 6.29 -7.62 14.54
N ASP A 366 7.14 -6.66 14.18
CA ASP A 366 7.62 -6.42 12.82
C ASP A 366 8.92 -5.59 12.87
N ALA A 367 9.64 -5.51 11.76
CA ALA A 367 10.70 -4.55 11.53
C ALA A 367 10.16 -3.12 11.42
N SER A 368 11.06 -2.13 11.44
CA SER A 368 10.71 -0.69 11.30
C SER A 368 10.37 -0.31 9.86
N ALA A 369 11.09 -0.91 8.90
CA ALA A 369 10.90 -0.73 7.47
C ALA A 369 10.95 -2.10 6.75
N ILE A 370 10.65 -2.12 5.45
CA ILE A 370 10.64 -3.35 4.64
C ILE A 370 12.01 -4.03 4.72
N ILE A 371 12.01 -5.33 5.00
CA ILE A 371 13.22 -6.13 5.16
C ILE A 371 13.76 -6.53 3.79
N GLN A 372 14.95 -6.04 3.49
CA GLN A 372 15.69 -6.22 2.24
C GLN A 372 16.70 -7.38 2.37
N SER A 373 17.45 -7.65 1.30
CA SER A 373 18.42 -8.75 1.24
C SER A 373 19.63 -8.60 2.18
N ASP A 374 19.81 -7.44 2.80
CA ASP A 374 20.88 -7.17 3.76
C ASP A 374 20.64 -7.82 5.14
N ALA A 375 19.38 -8.13 5.50
CA ALA A 375 19.06 -8.79 6.76
C ALA A 375 19.68 -10.19 6.88
N LYS A 376 20.15 -10.53 8.09
CA LYS A 376 20.74 -11.84 8.42
C LYS A 376 19.66 -12.86 8.80
N VAL A 377 19.79 -14.09 8.31
CA VAL A 377 18.81 -15.17 8.55
C VAL A 377 18.71 -15.50 10.04
N GLU A 378 19.85 -15.58 10.73
CA GLU A 378 19.95 -15.84 12.16
C GLU A 378 19.27 -14.75 13.01
N ASN A 379 19.23 -13.51 12.51
CA ASN A 379 18.58 -12.40 13.20
C ASN A 379 17.06 -12.46 13.04
N LEU A 380 16.53 -12.82 11.86
CA LEU A 380 15.08 -13.05 11.72
C LEU A 380 14.62 -14.27 12.52
N LYS A 381 15.43 -15.33 12.60
CA LYS A 381 15.16 -16.47 13.49
C LYS A 381 15.13 -16.02 14.95
N ALA A 382 16.11 -15.23 15.39
CA ALA A 382 16.15 -14.70 16.75
C ALA A 382 14.92 -13.85 17.10
N MET A 383 14.49 -12.97 16.19
CA MET A 383 13.25 -12.18 16.34
C MET A 383 12.03 -13.10 16.48
N THR A 384 11.91 -14.09 15.60
CA THR A 384 10.77 -15.02 15.55
C THR A 384 10.70 -15.87 16.83
N ASP A 385 11.78 -16.59 17.15
CA ASP A 385 11.84 -17.53 18.27
C ASP A 385 11.71 -16.82 19.63
N PHE A 386 12.25 -15.61 19.75
CA PHE A 386 12.13 -14.83 20.97
C PHE A 386 10.69 -14.35 21.17
N THR A 387 10.10 -13.75 20.14
CA THR A 387 8.73 -13.23 20.23
C THR A 387 7.73 -14.34 20.51
N ARG A 388 7.88 -15.53 19.90
CA ARG A 388 7.01 -16.68 20.18
C ARG A 388 7.12 -17.22 21.60
N ARG A 389 8.31 -17.18 22.19
CA ARG A 389 8.54 -17.65 23.56
C ARG A 389 8.09 -16.63 24.61
N TYR A 390 8.45 -15.37 24.40
CA TYR A 390 8.30 -14.30 25.40
C TYR A 390 6.99 -13.52 25.27
N GLY A 391 6.46 -13.35 24.04
CA GLY A 391 5.24 -12.58 23.77
C GLY A 391 3.93 -13.31 24.07
N LYS A 392 3.88 -14.18 25.09
CA LYS A 392 2.64 -14.88 25.50
C LYS A 392 1.93 -14.09 26.59
N TYR A 393 0.60 -14.11 26.58
CA TYR A 393 -0.20 -13.49 27.64
C TYR A 393 -0.66 -14.55 28.66
N GLU A 394 -0.85 -14.15 29.92
CA GLU A 394 -1.17 -15.07 31.01
C GLU A 394 -2.66 -15.47 31.11
N ASN A 395 -3.59 -14.81 30.41
CA ASN A 395 -5.05 -15.04 30.52
C ASN A 395 -5.76 -15.16 29.17
N GLU A 396 -6.88 -15.89 29.14
CA GLU A 396 -7.73 -16.11 27.95
C GLU A 396 -8.30 -14.81 27.37
N PRO A 397 -8.42 -14.72 26.03
CA PRO A 397 -8.90 -13.52 25.34
C PRO A 397 -10.42 -13.37 25.47
N PRO A 398 -10.95 -12.16 25.69
CA PRO A 398 -12.38 -11.88 25.53
C PRO A 398 -12.80 -12.02 24.05
N ARG A 399 -14.05 -12.43 23.82
CA ARG A 399 -14.65 -12.60 22.48
C ARG A 399 -15.17 -11.28 21.93
N VAL A 400 -14.90 -11.07 20.65
CA VAL A 400 -15.27 -9.94 19.78
C VAL A 400 -16.78 -9.68 19.71
N SER A 401 -17.18 -8.41 19.74
CA SER A 401 -18.44 -7.91 19.17
C SER A 401 -18.14 -6.83 18.12
N ALA A 402 -18.68 -6.99 16.91
CA ALA A 402 -18.58 -5.99 15.85
C ALA A 402 -19.79 -5.04 15.92
N GLU A 403 -19.57 -3.76 16.17
CA GLU A 403 -20.58 -2.72 15.96
C GLU A 403 -20.21 -1.87 14.74
N SER A 404 -21.20 -1.65 13.87
CA SER A 404 -21.08 -0.83 12.68
C SER A 404 -21.40 0.62 12.99
N ASN A 405 -20.51 1.55 12.60
CA ASN A 405 -20.74 2.99 12.73
C ASN A 405 -21.38 3.58 11.46
N PRO A 406 -22.22 4.62 11.60
CA PRO A 406 -22.89 5.28 10.47
C PRO A 406 -21.93 6.16 9.66
N ALA A 407 -22.19 6.25 8.35
CA ALA A 407 -21.37 6.96 7.38
C ALA A 407 -21.56 8.49 7.42
N THR A 408 -20.48 9.22 7.15
CA THR A 408 -20.48 10.67 6.94
C THR A 408 -20.39 10.96 5.42
N PRO A 409 -21.18 11.90 4.86
CA PRO A 409 -21.19 12.13 3.43
C PRO A 409 -19.94 12.85 2.93
N THR A 410 -19.38 12.35 1.83
CA THR A 410 -18.23 12.92 1.14
C THR A 410 -18.57 14.03 0.14
N ARG A 411 -17.58 14.89 -0.10
CA ARG A 411 -17.67 16.02 -1.04
C ARG A 411 -17.71 15.49 -2.48
N LYS A 412 -18.57 16.07 -3.32
CA LYS A 412 -18.77 15.63 -4.71
C LYS A 412 -17.55 15.98 -5.59
N SER A 413 -16.97 14.98 -6.25
CA SER A 413 -16.03 15.16 -7.37
C SER A 413 -16.76 15.69 -8.60
N LYS A 414 -16.04 16.40 -9.49
CA LYS A 414 -16.55 16.79 -10.82
C LYS A 414 -16.76 15.58 -11.74
N VAL A 415 -15.90 14.56 -11.63
CA VAL A 415 -15.95 13.31 -12.41
C VAL A 415 -16.19 12.13 -11.46
N LYS A 416 -17.14 11.25 -11.82
CA LYS A 416 -17.50 10.07 -11.02
C LYS A 416 -16.30 9.11 -10.95
N PRO A 417 -15.73 8.82 -9.76
CA PRO A 417 -14.68 7.81 -9.62
C PRO A 417 -15.18 6.40 -9.96
N GLY A 418 -14.30 5.58 -10.53
CA GLY A 418 -14.56 4.16 -10.80
C GLY A 418 -15.00 3.82 -12.21
N VAL A 419 -15.17 4.82 -13.08
CA VAL A 419 -15.52 4.66 -14.50
C VAL A 419 -14.69 5.62 -15.34
N CYS A 420 -14.27 5.22 -16.54
CA CYS A 420 -13.58 6.11 -17.47
C CYS A 420 -14.58 6.98 -18.26
N ILE A 421 -15.57 6.35 -18.91
CA ILE A 421 -16.64 7.01 -19.66
C ILE A 421 -17.98 6.71 -18.97
N PRO A 422 -18.56 7.66 -18.22
CA PRO A 422 -19.83 7.45 -17.55
C PRO A 422 -20.97 7.08 -18.52
N TRP A 423 -21.94 6.30 -18.06
CA TRP A 423 -23.11 5.94 -18.87
C TRP A 423 -23.83 7.16 -19.44
N SER A 424 -23.94 8.25 -18.67
CA SER A 424 -24.56 9.51 -19.12
C SER A 424 -23.90 10.14 -20.36
N VAL A 425 -22.64 9.82 -20.64
CA VAL A 425 -21.94 10.20 -21.89
C VAL A 425 -22.28 9.20 -22.98
N LYS A 426 -22.07 7.90 -22.73
CA LYS A 426 -22.32 6.84 -23.71
C LYS A 426 -23.77 6.80 -24.20
N ARG A 427 -24.72 7.04 -23.31
CA ARG A 427 -26.16 7.05 -23.58
C ARG A 427 -26.55 8.01 -24.70
N LYS A 428 -25.82 9.12 -24.85
CA LYS A 428 -26.05 10.12 -25.91
C LYS A 428 -25.69 9.61 -27.31
N GLU A 429 -24.85 8.57 -27.41
CA GLU A 429 -24.49 7.92 -28.67
C GLU A 429 -25.50 6.86 -29.10
N ILE A 430 -26.41 6.45 -28.22
CA ILE A 430 -27.41 5.41 -28.46
C ILE A 430 -28.74 6.09 -28.79
N PRO A 431 -29.20 6.09 -30.06
CA PRO A 431 -30.38 6.87 -30.46
C PRO A 431 -31.67 6.39 -29.78
N GLN A 432 -31.81 5.08 -29.57
CA GLN A 432 -32.99 4.47 -28.97
C GLN A 432 -32.60 3.24 -28.15
N ILE A 433 -33.19 3.09 -26.96
CA ILE A 433 -33.13 1.87 -26.15
C ILE A 433 -34.51 1.23 -26.20
N THR A 434 -34.56 -0.04 -26.58
CA THR A 434 -35.81 -0.82 -26.72
C THR A 434 -36.04 -1.79 -25.57
N GLY A 435 -35.07 -1.92 -24.65
CA GLY A 435 -35.10 -2.81 -23.49
C GLY A 435 -34.81 -2.08 -22.18
N ASP A 436 -34.28 -2.81 -21.20
CA ASP A 436 -33.92 -2.26 -19.89
C ASP A 436 -32.63 -1.44 -19.97
N GLU A 437 -32.74 -0.12 -19.81
CA GLU A 437 -31.60 0.81 -19.78
C GLU A 437 -30.69 0.57 -18.57
N GLY A 438 -31.24 0.12 -17.44
CA GLY A 438 -30.47 -0.14 -16.21
C GLY A 438 -29.44 -1.25 -16.40
N ILE A 439 -29.80 -2.32 -17.11
CA ILE A 439 -28.85 -3.40 -17.45
C ILE A 439 -27.72 -2.87 -18.34
N LEU A 440 -28.03 -1.98 -19.29
CA LEU A 440 -27.02 -1.40 -20.17
C LEU A 440 -26.08 -0.46 -19.40
N GLU A 441 -26.62 0.35 -18.49
CA GLU A 441 -25.84 1.21 -17.60
C GLU A 441 -24.90 0.40 -16.71
N GLU A 442 -25.43 -0.62 -16.02
CA GLU A 442 -24.67 -1.47 -15.09
C GLU A 442 -23.49 -2.16 -15.81
N ILE A 443 -23.76 -2.85 -16.92
CA ILE A 443 -22.72 -3.57 -17.66
C ILE A 443 -21.72 -2.62 -18.30
N TRP A 444 -22.16 -1.44 -18.79
CA TRP A 444 -21.24 -0.45 -19.34
C TRP A 444 -20.29 0.08 -18.26
N GLU A 445 -20.83 0.49 -17.10
CA GLU A 445 -20.02 1.01 -16.01
C GLU A 445 -19.08 -0.08 -15.43
N GLU A 446 -19.52 -1.34 -15.38
CA GLU A 446 -18.65 -2.47 -15.00
C GLU A 446 -17.45 -2.57 -15.95
N ILE A 447 -17.68 -2.57 -17.27
CA ILE A 447 -16.62 -2.67 -18.27
C ILE A 447 -15.66 -1.47 -18.20
N GLU A 448 -16.21 -0.26 -18.04
CA GLU A 448 -15.41 0.96 -17.89
C GLU A 448 -14.57 0.97 -16.60
N SER A 449 -15.02 0.25 -15.57
CA SER A 449 -14.26 0.11 -14.32
C SER A 449 -12.95 -0.65 -14.50
N TYR A 450 -12.85 -1.54 -15.49
CA TYR A 450 -11.60 -2.25 -15.81
C TYR A 450 -10.54 -1.32 -16.40
N GLY A 451 -10.94 -0.40 -17.28
CA GLY A 451 -10.06 0.67 -17.76
C GLY A 451 -9.61 1.57 -16.61
N TYR A 452 -10.57 1.98 -15.77
CA TYR A 452 -10.30 2.81 -14.60
C TYR A 452 -9.26 2.16 -13.67
N ILE A 453 -9.51 0.92 -13.22
CA ILE A 453 -8.62 0.28 -12.25
C ILE A 453 -7.24 0.02 -12.84
N PHE A 454 -7.15 -0.26 -14.15
CA PHE A 454 -5.87 -0.45 -14.83
C PHE A 454 -4.96 0.77 -14.70
N ILE A 455 -5.42 1.96 -15.11
CA ILE A 455 -4.55 3.15 -15.09
C ILE A 455 -4.19 3.58 -13.66
N TRP A 456 -5.13 3.45 -12.73
CA TRP A 456 -4.91 3.79 -11.32
C TRP A 456 -3.96 2.78 -10.65
N GLN A 457 -4.03 1.49 -10.97
CA GLN A 457 -3.06 0.50 -10.49
C GLN A 457 -1.66 0.74 -11.07
N ILE A 458 -1.53 1.17 -12.34
CA ILE A 458 -0.22 1.59 -12.87
C ILE A 458 0.32 2.80 -12.09
N LEU A 459 -0.54 3.73 -11.69
CA LEU A 459 -0.11 4.91 -10.93
C LEU A 459 0.29 4.55 -9.48
N LEU A 460 -0.53 3.76 -8.78
CA LEU A 460 -0.38 3.51 -7.35
C LEU A 460 0.57 2.36 -7.03
N SER A 461 0.56 1.32 -7.87
CA SER A 461 1.20 0.03 -7.58
C SER A 461 2.37 -0.33 -8.45
N PHE A 462 2.34 0.15 -9.69
CA PHE A 462 3.51 0.11 -10.56
C PHE A 462 3.99 1.53 -10.71
#